data_AF-A0A934B3G0-F1
#
_entry.id   AF-A0A934B3G0-F1
#
_cell.length_a   1.000
_cell.length_b   1.000
_cell.length_c   1.000
_cell.angle_alpha   90.00
_cell.angle_beta   90.00
_cell.angle_gamma   90.00
#
_symmetry.space_group_name_H-M   'P 1'
#
loop_
_entity.id
_entity.type
_entity.pdbx_description
1 polymer ?
#
loop_
_entity_poly.entity_id
_entity_poly.type
_entity_poly.pdbx_seq_one_letter_code
_entity_poly.pdbx_strand_id
1 'polypeptide(L)'
;TADFEFKGSLVFHPDAVTAGIAAIKSGKDILTDVEMVKTGINKKLLEKWGGKVIRNIQESGVRSQESGEKARAEIGIESALKQNSNIGIIAIGNAPTALLKTISLLNSELRTLNSELLVVGVPVGFVKALESKALLAAQPFPFITNLSRKGGSTVAVAIVNALLKMAEEK
;
A
#
# COMPACT_ATOMS: atom_id res chain seq x y z
N THR A 1 -13.20 -11.68 -2.07
CA THR A 1 -13.89 -11.05 -3.22
C THR A 1 -14.76 -12.01 -4.00
N ALA A 2 -14.51 -13.34 -3.94
CA ALA A 2 -15.22 -14.32 -4.78
C ALA A 2 -15.16 -13.99 -6.29
N ASP A 3 -14.07 -13.35 -6.71
CA ASP A 3 -13.87 -12.85 -8.07
C ASP A 3 -12.58 -13.45 -8.63
N PHE A 4 -12.72 -14.35 -9.61
CA PHE A 4 -11.60 -15.04 -10.24
C PHE A 4 -10.81 -14.14 -11.20
N GLU A 5 -11.32 -12.97 -11.61
CA GLU A 5 -10.60 -12.07 -12.52
C GLU A 5 -9.32 -11.48 -11.89
N PHE A 6 -9.23 -11.47 -10.55
CA PHE A 6 -7.97 -11.11 -9.88
C PHE A 6 -6.83 -12.04 -10.27
N LYS A 7 -7.10 -13.31 -10.57
CA LYS A 7 -6.07 -14.26 -11.04
C LYS A 7 -5.38 -13.77 -12.33
N GLY A 8 -6.13 -13.17 -13.26
CA GLY A 8 -5.60 -12.71 -14.54
C GLY A 8 -5.12 -11.27 -14.56
N SER A 9 -5.49 -10.48 -13.54
CA SER A 9 -5.16 -9.04 -13.51
C SER A 9 -4.08 -8.66 -12.51
N LEU A 10 -3.76 -9.50 -11.52
CA LEU A 10 -2.70 -9.22 -10.55
C LEU A 10 -1.32 -9.20 -11.22
N VAL A 11 -0.52 -8.22 -10.85
CA VAL A 11 0.85 -8.03 -11.32
C VAL A 11 1.75 -7.86 -10.10
N PHE A 12 2.84 -8.61 -10.09
CA PHE A 12 3.84 -8.61 -9.03
C PHE A 12 5.18 -8.20 -9.62
N HIS A 13 5.88 -7.31 -8.91
CA HIS A 13 7.31 -7.17 -9.13
C HIS A 13 8.01 -8.49 -8.77
N PRO A 14 9.10 -8.90 -9.46
CA PRO A 14 9.82 -10.13 -9.15
C PRO A 14 10.19 -10.28 -7.66
N ASP A 15 10.60 -9.18 -7.03
CA ASP A 15 10.99 -9.17 -5.61
C ASP A 15 9.84 -8.86 -4.63
N ALA A 16 8.60 -8.68 -5.10
CA ALA A 16 7.50 -8.17 -4.27
C ALA A 16 7.26 -9.00 -3.00
N VAL A 17 7.19 -10.33 -3.15
CA VAL A 17 6.93 -11.24 -2.03
C VAL A 17 8.12 -11.28 -1.08
N THR A 18 9.34 -11.38 -1.63
CA THR A 18 10.57 -11.42 -0.84
C THR A 18 10.76 -10.13 -0.04
N ALA A 19 10.58 -8.97 -0.67
CA ALA A 19 10.69 -7.67 -0.02
C ALA A 19 9.61 -7.43 1.03
N GLY A 20 8.37 -7.86 0.77
CA GLY A 20 7.27 -7.79 1.73
C GLY A 20 7.55 -8.63 2.99
N ILE A 21 8.03 -9.88 2.81
CA ILE A 21 8.39 -10.75 3.95
C ILE A 21 9.58 -10.17 4.71
N ALA A 22 10.61 -9.69 4.00
CA ALA A 22 11.77 -9.05 4.63
C ALA A 22 11.36 -7.83 5.46
N ALA A 23 10.51 -6.95 4.92
CA ALA A 23 9.98 -5.80 5.65
C ALA A 23 9.25 -6.22 6.94
N ILE A 24 8.41 -7.24 6.87
CA ILE A 24 7.69 -7.76 8.06
C ILE A 24 8.68 -8.28 9.09
N LYS A 25 9.62 -9.16 8.70
CA LYS A 25 10.58 -9.78 9.61
C LYS A 25 11.55 -8.78 10.25
N SER A 26 11.86 -7.71 9.55
CA SER A 26 12.69 -6.60 10.06
C SER A 26 11.91 -5.60 10.93
N GLY A 27 10.65 -5.88 11.27
CA GLY A 27 9.84 -5.03 12.15
C GLY A 27 9.45 -3.70 11.53
N LYS A 28 9.34 -3.63 10.19
CA LYS A 28 8.92 -2.42 9.50
C LYS A 28 7.44 -2.12 9.73
N ASP A 29 7.13 -0.84 9.69
CA ASP A 29 5.76 -0.35 9.79
C ASP A 29 5.00 -0.51 8.46
N ILE A 30 3.69 -0.71 8.56
CA ILE A 30 2.77 -0.74 7.42
C ILE A 30 1.96 0.56 7.39
N LEU A 31 2.15 1.37 6.36
CA LEU A 31 1.40 2.60 6.12
C LEU A 31 0.18 2.32 5.25
N THR A 32 -0.97 2.92 5.58
CA THR A 32 -2.24 2.72 4.88
C THR A 32 -2.94 4.03 4.54
N ASP A 33 -3.71 4.06 3.44
CA ASP A 33 -4.45 5.26 3.01
C ASP A 33 -5.80 5.44 3.72
N VAL A 34 -6.46 4.33 4.09
CA VAL A 34 -7.78 4.32 4.72
C VAL A 34 -7.89 3.43 5.96
N GLU A 35 -8.78 3.80 6.89
CA GLU A 35 -8.94 3.12 8.20
C GLU A 35 -9.38 1.68 8.03
N MET A 36 -10.17 1.39 7.00
CA MET A 36 -10.62 0.05 6.69
C MET A 36 -9.44 -0.89 6.40
N VAL A 37 -8.40 -0.42 5.73
CA VAL A 37 -7.17 -1.21 5.50
C VAL A 37 -6.44 -1.41 6.83
N LYS A 38 -6.22 -0.34 7.59
CA LYS A 38 -5.57 -0.42 8.91
C LYS A 38 -6.28 -1.39 9.87
N THR A 39 -7.60 -1.43 9.83
CA THR A 39 -8.41 -2.28 10.71
C THR A 39 -8.42 -3.73 10.26
N GLY A 40 -8.39 -4.00 8.95
CA GLY A 40 -8.41 -5.35 8.41
C GLY A 40 -7.07 -6.10 8.50
N ILE A 41 -5.95 -5.39 8.62
CA ILE A 41 -4.63 -6.02 8.77
C ILE A 41 -4.51 -6.70 10.14
N ASN A 42 -3.94 -7.91 10.17
CA ASN A 42 -3.70 -8.67 11.40
C ASN A 42 -2.55 -8.05 12.23
N LYS A 43 -2.89 -7.05 13.05
CA LYS A 43 -1.95 -6.31 13.90
C LYS A 43 -1.19 -7.22 14.87
N LYS A 44 -1.87 -8.20 15.47
CA LYS A 44 -1.24 -9.13 16.42
C LYS A 44 -0.09 -9.91 15.78
N LEU A 45 -0.24 -10.30 14.51
CA LEU A 45 0.81 -11.03 13.79
C LEU A 45 1.98 -10.12 13.42
N LEU A 46 1.70 -8.88 13.01
CA LEU A 46 2.73 -7.88 12.73
C LEU A 46 3.52 -7.48 13.99
N GLU A 47 2.82 -7.31 15.12
CA GLU A 47 3.42 -6.93 16.41
C GLU A 47 4.44 -7.96 16.92
N LYS A 48 4.29 -9.25 16.58
CA LYS A 48 5.30 -10.28 16.90
C LYS A 48 6.68 -9.96 16.32
N TRP A 49 6.72 -9.24 15.20
CA TRP A 49 7.94 -8.80 14.53
C TRP A 49 8.34 -7.36 14.90
N GLY A 50 7.57 -6.67 15.76
CA GLY A 50 7.84 -5.30 16.20
C GLY A 50 7.27 -4.20 15.32
N GLY A 51 6.60 -4.54 14.21
CA GLY A 51 5.96 -3.56 13.32
C GLY A 51 4.60 -3.09 13.83
N LYS A 52 4.15 -1.93 13.35
CA LYS A 52 2.79 -1.40 13.59
C LYS A 52 2.10 -0.97 12.30
N VAL A 53 0.77 -0.94 12.34
CA VAL A 53 -0.05 -0.43 11.22
C VAL A 53 -0.41 1.03 11.47
N ILE A 54 0.06 1.88 10.57
CA ILE A 54 -0.07 3.34 10.64
C ILE A 54 -1.12 3.79 9.62
N ARG A 55 -1.95 4.72 10.06
CA ARG A 55 -2.70 5.61 9.18
C ARG A 55 -2.47 7.02 9.70
N ASN A 56 -1.92 7.88 8.85
CA ASN A 56 -1.80 9.28 9.17
C ASN A 56 -2.97 10.03 8.54
N ILE A 57 -3.71 10.78 9.36
CA ILE A 57 -4.84 11.60 8.91
C ILE A 57 -4.42 13.05 9.14
N GLN A 58 -4.42 13.83 8.06
CA GLN A 58 -4.19 15.27 8.09
C GLN A 58 -5.47 15.98 7.68
N GLU A 59 -5.77 17.16 8.22
CA GLU A 59 -6.95 17.91 7.80
C GLU A 59 -6.82 18.39 6.35
N SER A 60 -7.90 18.27 5.59
CA SER A 60 -8.01 18.79 4.24
C SER A 60 -8.94 19.99 4.24
N GLY A 61 -8.54 21.13 3.68
CA GLY A 61 -9.43 22.28 3.46
C GLY A 61 -10.56 22.05 2.42
N VAL A 62 -10.74 20.81 1.96
CA VAL A 62 -11.73 20.42 0.93
C VAL A 62 -13.10 20.18 1.57
N ARG A 63 -14.13 20.82 1.01
CA ARG A 63 -15.50 20.81 1.56
C ARG A 63 -16.26 19.49 1.36
N SER A 64 -16.10 18.84 0.20
CA SER A 64 -16.81 17.56 -0.06
C SER A 64 -16.17 16.44 0.76
N GLN A 65 -16.96 15.61 1.43
CA GLN A 65 -16.42 14.53 2.27
C GLN A 65 -15.55 13.54 1.47
N GLU A 66 -16.02 13.05 0.31
CA GLU A 66 -15.29 12.04 -0.47
C GLU A 66 -13.96 12.60 -1.05
N SER A 67 -14.00 13.78 -1.69
CA SER A 67 -12.76 14.39 -2.19
C SER A 67 -11.85 14.85 -1.05
N GLY A 68 -12.44 15.22 0.09
CA GLY A 68 -11.71 15.49 1.32
C GLY A 68 -10.94 14.27 1.77
N GLU A 69 -11.58 13.12 1.91
CA GLU A 69 -10.90 11.87 2.31
C GLU A 69 -9.76 11.48 1.36
N LYS A 70 -9.95 11.62 0.04
CA LYS A 70 -8.89 11.37 -0.94
C LYS A 70 -7.71 12.33 -0.79
N ALA A 71 -7.99 13.62 -0.53
CA ALA A 71 -6.96 14.62 -0.28
C ALA A 71 -6.23 14.37 1.06
N ARG A 72 -6.96 14.01 2.13
CA ARG A 72 -6.36 13.65 3.43
C ARG A 72 -5.49 12.42 3.34
N ALA A 73 -5.89 11.43 2.54
CA ALA A 73 -5.09 10.24 2.30
C ALA A 73 -3.77 10.59 1.61
N GLU A 74 -3.81 11.42 0.56
CA GLU A 74 -2.61 11.89 -0.14
C GLU A 74 -1.65 12.65 0.79
N ILE A 75 -2.16 13.64 1.51
CA ILE A 75 -1.37 14.45 2.46
C ILE A 75 -0.83 13.58 3.61
N GLY A 76 -1.66 12.66 4.10
CA GLY A 76 -1.31 11.72 5.17
C GLY A 76 -0.16 10.79 4.78
N ILE A 77 -0.21 10.22 3.57
CA ILE A 77 0.88 9.39 3.02
C ILE A 77 2.16 10.21 2.92
N GLU A 78 2.09 11.40 2.32
CA GLU A 78 3.26 12.27 2.16
C GLU A 78 3.91 12.62 3.50
N SER A 79 3.11 13.05 4.48
CA SER A 79 3.60 13.38 5.81
C SER A 79 4.20 12.16 6.52
N ALA A 80 3.57 10.98 6.42
CA ALA A 80 4.05 9.77 7.07
C ALA A 80 5.38 9.30 6.50
N LEU A 81 5.54 9.29 5.17
CA LEU A 81 6.79 8.86 4.53
C LEU A 81 7.95 9.80 4.84
N LYS A 82 7.70 11.11 4.92
CA LYS A 82 8.71 12.11 5.29
C LYS A 82 9.14 12.02 6.77
N GLN A 83 8.22 11.66 7.66
CA GLN A 83 8.46 11.66 9.12
C GLN A 83 8.90 10.30 9.67
N ASN A 84 8.62 9.21 8.96
CA ASN A 84 8.91 7.85 9.43
C ASN A 84 9.72 7.06 8.38
N SER A 85 10.99 6.86 8.68
CA SER A 85 11.90 6.02 7.88
C SER A 85 11.71 4.52 8.11
N ASN A 86 10.97 4.10 9.14
CA ASN A 86 10.71 2.69 9.45
C ASN A 86 9.57 2.08 8.63
N ILE A 87 8.94 2.85 7.73
CA ILE A 87 7.88 2.33 6.86
C ILE A 87 8.51 1.44 5.78
N GLY A 88 8.13 0.16 5.77
CA GLY A 88 8.56 -0.82 4.79
C GLY A 88 7.44 -1.29 3.85
N ILE A 89 6.18 -1.20 4.27
CA ILE A 89 5.04 -1.56 3.41
C ILE A 89 4.08 -0.39 3.32
N ILE A 90 3.69 -0.04 2.10
CA ILE A 90 2.71 1.01 1.81
C ILE A 90 1.51 0.36 1.11
N ALA A 91 0.37 0.27 1.80
CA ALA A 91 -0.84 -0.39 1.33
C ALA A 91 -1.93 0.63 0.99
N ILE A 92 -2.17 0.83 -0.30
CA ILE A 92 -3.15 1.76 -0.85
C ILE A 92 -4.34 0.96 -1.41
N GLY A 93 -5.47 1.01 -0.69
CA GLY A 93 -6.68 0.29 -1.05
C GLY A 93 -7.77 1.13 -1.69
N ASN A 94 -7.75 2.47 -1.54
CA ASN A 94 -8.88 3.32 -1.89
C ASN A 94 -8.51 4.49 -2.80
N ALA A 95 -7.49 5.27 -2.47
CA ALA A 95 -7.23 6.55 -3.13
C ALA A 95 -6.17 6.44 -4.24
N PRO A 96 -6.54 6.57 -5.54
CA PRO A 96 -5.56 6.58 -6.63
C PRO A 96 -4.55 7.73 -6.50
N THR A 97 -4.95 8.88 -5.97
CA THR A 97 -4.07 10.03 -5.73
C THR A 97 -3.00 9.73 -4.69
N ALA A 98 -3.34 8.99 -3.63
CA ALA A 98 -2.37 8.53 -2.63
C ALA A 98 -1.34 7.57 -3.24
N LEU A 99 -1.75 6.70 -4.17
CA LEU A 99 -0.83 5.84 -4.91
C LEU A 99 0.11 6.66 -5.81
N LEU A 100 -0.42 7.61 -6.59
CA LEU A 100 0.40 8.50 -7.44
C LEU A 100 1.41 9.30 -6.61
N LYS A 101 1.00 9.82 -5.46
CA LYS A 101 1.88 10.52 -4.52
C LYS A 101 2.97 9.62 -3.97
N THR A 102 2.62 8.38 -3.59
CA THR A 102 3.59 7.37 -3.14
C THR A 102 4.67 7.15 -4.20
N ILE A 103 4.28 6.93 -5.45
CA ILE A 103 5.20 6.72 -6.58
C ILE A 103 6.11 7.94 -6.75
N SER A 104 5.53 9.14 -6.76
CA SER A 104 6.29 10.39 -6.90
C SER A 104 7.36 10.55 -5.81
N LEU A 105 7.02 10.27 -4.55
CA LEU A 105 7.94 10.42 -3.42
C LEU A 105 9.07 9.39 -3.47
N LEU A 106 8.73 8.13 -3.73
CA LEU A 106 9.74 7.06 -3.80
C LEU A 106 10.74 7.29 -4.94
N ASN A 107 10.27 7.77 -6.10
CA ASN A 107 11.15 8.12 -7.21
C ASN A 107 12.05 9.33 -6.90
N SER A 108 11.58 10.28 -6.09
CA SER A 108 12.37 11.46 -5.71
C SER A 108 13.43 11.19 -4.62
N GLU A 109 13.20 10.21 -3.74
CA GLU A 109 14.03 10.01 -2.53
C GLU A 109 15.07 8.86 -2.63
N LEU A 110 15.25 8.20 -3.79
CA LEU A 110 16.11 7.01 -3.94
C LEU A 110 15.84 5.89 -2.90
N ARG A 111 14.68 5.88 -2.22
CA ARG A 111 14.23 4.74 -1.40
C ARG A 111 13.99 3.47 -2.24
N THR A 112 14.17 3.56 -3.55
CA THR A 112 13.88 2.59 -4.60
C THR A 112 14.68 1.30 -4.55
N LEU A 113 15.71 1.18 -3.70
CA LEU A 113 16.59 0.01 -3.64
C LEU A 113 16.69 -0.66 -2.26
N ASN A 114 15.82 -0.31 -1.31
CA ASN A 114 15.79 -1.04 -0.04
C ASN A 114 15.07 -2.39 -0.25
N SER A 115 15.74 -3.49 0.11
CA SER A 115 15.18 -4.86 0.12
C SER A 115 13.96 -5.02 1.04
N GLU A 116 13.66 -4.01 1.86
CA GLU A 116 12.57 -4.00 2.84
C GLU A 116 11.43 -3.04 2.46
N LEU A 117 11.34 -2.65 1.17
CA LEU A 117 10.27 -1.79 0.66
C LEU A 117 9.29 -2.58 -0.22
N LEU A 118 7.99 -2.44 0.04
CA LEU A 118 6.93 -2.94 -0.81
C LEU A 118 5.76 -1.95 -0.92
N VAL A 119 5.30 -1.69 -2.14
CA VAL A 119 4.06 -0.95 -2.40
C VAL A 119 2.94 -1.89 -2.84
N VAL A 120 1.88 -2.01 -2.03
CA VAL A 120 0.64 -2.70 -2.39
C VAL A 120 -0.36 -1.66 -2.90
N GLY A 121 -0.44 -1.46 -4.20
CA GLY A 121 -1.31 -0.47 -4.83
C GLY A 121 -2.49 -1.11 -5.53
N VAL A 122 -3.64 -1.19 -4.87
CA VAL A 122 -4.88 -1.75 -5.44
C VAL A 122 -6.09 -0.83 -5.24
N PRO A 123 -5.99 0.49 -5.52
CA PRO A 123 -7.14 1.38 -5.42
C PRO A 123 -8.25 0.93 -6.39
N VAL A 124 -9.49 1.00 -5.91
CA VAL A 124 -10.70 0.80 -6.72
C VAL A 124 -11.19 2.14 -7.25
N GLY A 125 -11.71 2.16 -8.47
CA GLY A 125 -12.41 3.34 -8.97
C GLY A 125 -12.46 3.45 -10.48
N PHE A 126 -13.28 4.38 -10.95
CA PHE A 126 -13.44 4.67 -12.38
C PHE A 126 -12.52 5.79 -12.86
N VAL A 127 -12.03 6.63 -11.95
CA VAL A 127 -11.16 7.77 -12.24
C VAL A 127 -9.76 7.49 -11.71
N LYS A 128 -8.75 7.58 -12.58
CA LYS A 128 -7.31 7.41 -12.27
C LYS A 128 -6.87 6.07 -11.67
N ALA A 129 -7.77 5.15 -11.31
CA ALA A 129 -7.39 3.88 -10.68
C ALA A 129 -6.58 2.96 -11.60
N LEU A 130 -7.00 2.79 -12.85
CA LEU A 130 -6.25 1.97 -13.81
C LEU A 130 -4.90 2.62 -14.15
N GLU A 131 -4.91 3.94 -14.40
CA GLU A 131 -3.72 4.72 -14.73
C GLU A 131 -2.67 4.70 -13.61
N SER A 132 -3.08 4.91 -12.35
CA SER A 132 -2.15 4.88 -11.21
C SER A 132 -1.54 3.51 -10.98
N LYS A 133 -2.29 2.43 -11.23
CA LYS A 133 -1.81 1.05 -11.15
C LYS A 133 -0.91 0.66 -12.32
N ALA A 134 -1.21 1.14 -13.52
CA ALA A 134 -0.31 0.99 -14.67
C ALA A 134 1.01 1.72 -14.43
N LEU A 135 0.98 2.91 -13.84
CA LEU A 135 2.18 3.63 -13.44
C LEU A 135 2.96 2.88 -12.36
N LEU A 136 2.29 2.32 -11.34
CA LEU A 136 2.92 1.47 -10.33
C LEU A 136 3.60 0.24 -10.97
N ALA A 137 2.93 -0.40 -11.93
CA ALA A 137 3.45 -1.58 -12.60
C ALA A 137 4.72 -1.34 -13.43
N ALA A 138 5.05 -0.08 -13.72
CA ALA A 138 6.26 0.34 -14.43
C ALA A 138 7.40 0.76 -13.49
N GLN A 139 7.22 0.66 -12.17
CA GLN A 139 8.22 1.12 -11.20
C GLN A 139 9.33 0.08 -10.98
N PRO A 140 10.57 0.52 -10.69
CA PRO A 140 11.70 -0.38 -10.45
C PRO A 140 11.74 -0.94 -9.02
N PHE A 141 10.94 -0.41 -8.10
CA PHE A 141 10.87 -0.87 -6.71
C PHE A 141 9.80 -1.96 -6.53
N PRO A 142 9.88 -2.80 -5.49
CA PRO A 142 8.93 -3.89 -5.32
C PRO A 142 7.48 -3.41 -5.13
N PHE A 143 6.55 -4.01 -5.88
CA PHE A 143 5.14 -3.69 -5.84
C PHE A 143 4.23 -4.91 -6.03
N ILE A 144 2.98 -4.79 -5.57
CA ILE A 144 1.85 -5.67 -5.94
C ILE A 144 0.69 -4.78 -6.36
N THR A 145 0.12 -5.04 -7.54
CA THR A 145 -1.02 -4.29 -8.08
C THR A 145 -1.92 -5.17 -8.93
N ASN A 146 -2.94 -4.59 -9.55
CA ASN A 146 -3.73 -5.24 -10.58
C ASN A 146 -4.10 -4.28 -11.72
N LEU A 147 -4.02 -4.74 -12.97
CA LEU A 147 -4.33 -3.94 -14.16
C LEU A 147 -5.81 -3.99 -14.51
N SER A 148 -6.65 -3.41 -13.63
CA SER A 148 -8.08 -3.22 -13.89
C SER A 148 -8.62 -2.01 -13.10
N ARG A 149 -9.93 -1.75 -13.12
CA ARG A 149 -10.58 -0.76 -12.24
C ARG A 149 -10.98 -1.32 -10.87
N LYS A 150 -10.94 -2.65 -10.73
CA LYS A 150 -11.26 -3.37 -9.49
C LYS A 150 -10.11 -3.25 -8.50
N GLY A 151 -10.41 -3.36 -7.21
CA GLY A 151 -9.44 -3.22 -6.14
C GLY A 151 -10.17 -3.09 -4.81
N GLY A 152 -9.66 -2.25 -3.92
CA GLY A 152 -10.35 -1.89 -2.69
C GLY A 152 -9.60 -2.32 -1.44
N SER A 153 -10.07 -1.82 -0.30
CA SER A 153 -9.51 -2.13 1.01
C SER A 153 -9.43 -3.63 1.28
N THR A 154 -10.46 -4.41 0.92
CA THR A 154 -10.46 -5.87 1.10
C THR A 154 -9.33 -6.57 0.35
N VAL A 155 -8.99 -6.09 -0.84
CA VAL A 155 -7.89 -6.66 -1.65
C VAL A 155 -6.54 -6.30 -1.04
N ALA A 156 -6.35 -5.03 -0.66
CA ALA A 156 -5.12 -4.59 0.02
C ALA A 156 -4.89 -5.39 1.32
N VAL A 157 -5.94 -5.53 2.14
CA VAL A 157 -5.91 -6.33 3.38
C VAL A 157 -5.57 -7.79 3.10
N ALA A 158 -6.20 -8.40 2.09
CA ALA A 158 -5.93 -9.80 1.74
C ALA A 158 -4.47 -10.02 1.33
N ILE A 159 -3.90 -9.13 0.53
CA ILE A 159 -2.49 -9.18 0.10
C ILE A 159 -1.57 -9.06 1.32
N VAL A 160 -1.78 -8.05 2.16
CA VAL A 160 -0.93 -7.83 3.35
C VAL A 160 -1.04 -8.98 4.35
N ASN A 161 -2.24 -9.48 4.62
CA ASN A 161 -2.43 -10.61 5.53
C ASN A 161 -1.84 -11.93 4.97
N ALA A 162 -1.85 -12.12 3.65
CA ALA A 162 -1.17 -13.25 3.03
C ALA A 162 0.35 -13.16 3.24
N LEU A 163 0.95 -11.99 3.08
CA LEU A 163 2.38 -11.77 3.36
C LEU A 163 2.73 -11.99 4.83
N LEU A 164 1.90 -11.50 5.76
CA LEU A 164 2.05 -11.74 7.20
C LEU A 164 2.04 -13.23 7.52
N LYS A 165 1.11 -13.99 6.93
CA LYS A 165 1.04 -15.44 7.10
C LYS A 165 2.28 -16.14 6.53
N MET A 166 2.72 -15.77 5.32
CA MET A 166 3.92 -16.32 4.71
C MET A 166 5.19 -16.02 5.52
N ALA A 167 5.24 -14.88 6.21
CA ALA A 167 6.35 -14.53 7.09
C ALA A 167 6.37 -15.36 8.40
N GLU A 168 5.25 -15.94 8.82
CA GLU A 168 5.17 -16.86 9.96
C GLU A 168 5.56 -18.30 9.57
N GLU A 169 5.28 -18.70 8.33
CA GLU A 169 5.55 -20.06 7.81
C GLU A 169 7.00 -20.27 7.34
N LYS A 170 7.74 -19.20 7.07
CA LYS A 170 9.13 -19.21 6.60
C LYS A 170 10.04 -18.53 7.61
#